data_AF-A0AA90S798-F1
#
_entry.id   AF-A0AA90S798-F1
#
_cell.length_a   1.000
_cell.length_b   1.000
_cell.length_c   1.000
_cell.angle_alpha   90.00
_cell.angle_beta   90.00
_cell.angle_gamma   90.00
#
_symmetry.space_group_name_H-M   'P 1'
#
loop_
_entity.id
_entity.type
_entity.pdbx_description
1 polymer ?
#
loop_
_entity_poly.entity_id
_entity_poly.type
_entity_poly.pdbx_seq_one_letter_code
_entity_poly.pdbx_strand_id
1 'polypeptide(L)'
;MFTPQVAIDGGRFRLDLGAEEFKVAVEYDGRDHADPEQQSLDVARRNSLRHDHGWEVLPITASILRAGRDGFLRQAMSALRDRGWPG
;
A
#
# COMPACT_ATOMS: atom_id res chain seq x y z
N MET A 1 11.37 -8.73 -3.78
CA MET A 1 10.28 -9.34 -4.60
C MET A 1 8.95 -9.05 -3.91
N PHE A 2 7.85 -8.85 -4.64
CA PHE A 2 6.52 -8.67 -4.04
C PHE A 2 5.86 -10.03 -3.78
N THR A 3 5.30 -10.18 -2.58
CA THR A 3 4.51 -11.34 -2.15
C THR A 3 3.04 -10.94 -2.11
N PRO A 4 2.12 -11.74 -2.66
CA PRO A 4 0.70 -11.48 -2.51
C PRO A 4 0.19 -11.85 -1.12
N GLN A 5 -0.84 -11.13 -0.65
CA GLN A 5 -1.61 -11.46 0.55
C GLN A 5 -0.74 -11.57 1.83
N VAL A 6 0.10 -10.56 2.08
CA VAL A 6 0.98 -10.53 3.25
C VAL A 6 0.17 -10.27 4.51
N ALA A 7 0.23 -11.21 5.47
CA ALA A 7 -0.42 -11.09 6.77
C ALA A 7 0.49 -10.39 7.79
N ILE A 8 -0.09 -9.49 8.59
CA ILE A 8 0.60 -8.74 9.65
C ILE A 8 -0.22 -8.89 10.94
N ASP A 9 0.47 -8.92 12.08
CA ASP A 9 -0.14 -8.96 13.41
C ASP A 9 -1.14 -10.12 13.56
N GLY A 10 -0.66 -11.35 13.32
CA GLY A 10 -1.50 -12.55 13.37
C GLY A 10 -2.61 -12.60 12.32
N GLY A 11 -2.54 -11.76 11.27
CA GLY A 11 -3.55 -11.67 10.22
C GLY A 11 -4.60 -10.58 10.45
N ARG A 12 -4.45 -9.75 11.49
CA ARG A 12 -5.30 -8.57 11.71
C ARG A 12 -5.27 -7.63 10.52
N PHE A 13 -4.11 -7.47 9.89
CA PHE A 13 -3.99 -6.77 8.61
C PHE A 13 -3.54 -7.73 7.53
N ARG A 14 -4.06 -7.51 6.32
CA ARG A 14 -3.62 -8.20 5.11
C ARG A 14 -3.39 -7.19 4.00
N LEU A 15 -2.22 -7.24 3.39
CA LEU A 15 -1.81 -6.39 2.27
C LEU A 15 -1.93 -7.19 0.97
N ASP A 16 -2.40 -6.57 -0.11
CA ASP A 16 -2.61 -7.29 -1.37
C ASP A 16 -1.29 -7.72 -2.02
N LEU A 17 -0.31 -6.83 -2.07
CA LEU A 17 1.04 -7.07 -2.57
C LEU A 17 2.05 -6.36 -1.66
N GLY A 18 3.00 -7.09 -1.07
CA GLY A 18 4.01 -6.54 -0.18
C GLY A 18 5.44 -6.94 -0.54
N ALA A 19 6.34 -5.97 -0.60
CA ALA A 19 7.79 -6.19 -0.59
C ALA A 19 8.27 -6.17 0.86
N GLU A 20 8.25 -7.34 1.52
CA GLU A 20 8.44 -7.47 2.98
C GLU A 20 9.79 -6.95 3.49
N GLU A 21 10.86 -7.16 2.72
CA GLU A 21 12.22 -6.68 3.02
C GLU A 21 12.25 -5.15 3.14
N PHE A 22 11.52 -4.47 2.27
CA PHE A 22 11.46 -3.01 2.22
C PHE A 22 10.22 -2.47 2.92
N LYS A 23 9.32 -3.29 3.51
CA LYS A 23 8.06 -2.81 4.11
C LYS A 23 7.28 -1.83 3.21
N VAL A 24 7.26 -2.08 1.90
CA VAL A 24 6.44 -1.33 0.93
C VAL A 24 5.33 -2.23 0.43
N ALA A 25 4.10 -1.72 0.39
CA ALA A 25 2.94 -2.44 -0.06
C ALA A 25 2.13 -1.66 -1.09
N VAL A 26 1.44 -2.38 -1.96
CA VAL A 26 0.45 -1.85 -2.88
C VAL A 26 -0.89 -2.50 -2.56
N GLU A 27 -1.94 -1.70 -2.42
CA GLU A 27 -3.30 -2.19 -2.14
C GLU A 27 -4.27 -1.67 -3.19
N TYR A 28 -5.08 -2.57 -3.74
CA TYR A 28 -6.09 -2.18 -4.69
C TYR A 28 -7.31 -1.60 -3.95
N ASP A 29 -7.55 -0.31 -4.14
CA ASP A 29 -8.74 0.36 -3.62
C ASP A 29 -9.82 0.35 -4.70
N GLY A 30 -10.71 -0.64 -4.61
CA GLY A 30 -11.84 -0.83 -5.51
C GLY A 30 -13.07 0.01 -5.17
N ARG A 31 -12.98 0.98 -4.25
CA ARG A 31 -14.13 1.78 -3.85
C ARG A 31 -14.45 2.85 -4.91
N ASP A 32 -15.51 2.59 -5.67
CA ASP A 32 -16.17 3.61 -6.50
C ASP A 32 -17.16 4.48 -5.69
N HIS A 33 -17.47 4.13 -4.43
CA HIS A 33 -18.32 4.92 -3.54
C HIS A 33 -17.49 5.60 -2.44
N ALA A 34 -17.43 6.93 -2.49
CA ALA A 34 -16.76 7.77 -1.52
C ALA A 34 -17.61 7.91 -0.24
N ASP A 35 -17.55 6.92 0.65
CA ASP A 35 -18.09 7.00 2.01
C ASP A 35 -17.05 7.65 2.95
N PRO A 36 -17.35 8.82 3.58
CA PRO A 36 -16.45 9.49 4.51
C PRO A 36 -16.06 8.64 5.74
N GLU A 37 -16.95 7.78 6.22
CA GLU A 37 -16.64 6.91 7.38
C GLU A 37 -15.57 5.89 6.99
N GLN A 38 -15.77 5.21 5.86
CA GLN A 38 -14.81 4.27 5.32
C GLN A 38 -13.47 4.95 5.02
N GLN A 39 -13.46 6.18 4.48
CA GLN A 39 -12.22 6.93 4.26
C GLN A 39 -11.44 7.15 5.55
N SER A 40 -12.14 7.50 6.64
CA SER A 40 -11.53 7.71 7.96
C SER A 40 -10.93 6.42 8.52
N LEU A 41 -11.64 5.29 8.39
CA LEU A 41 -11.15 3.97 8.79
C LEU A 41 -9.89 3.57 8.01
N ASP A 42 -9.84 3.82 6.70
CA ASP A 42 -8.67 3.47 5.90
C ASP A 42 -7.45 4.34 6.19
N VAL A 43 -7.65 5.62 6.53
CA VAL A 43 -6.58 6.47 7.03
C VAL A 43 -6.05 5.92 8.36
N ALA A 44 -6.94 5.58 9.31
CA ALA A 44 -6.53 5.01 10.59
C ALA A 44 -5.76 3.69 10.40
N ARG A 45 -6.25 2.79 9.52
CA ARG A 45 -5.59 1.54 9.18
C ARG A 45 -4.19 1.77 8.61
N ARG A 46 -4.02 2.67 7.64
CA ARG A 46 -2.71 2.98 7.05
C ARG A 46 -1.76 3.62 8.07
N ASN A 47 -2.28 4.45 8.98
CA ASN A 47 -1.49 5.03 10.05
C ASN A 47 -0.95 3.95 10.99
N SER A 48 -1.78 2.98 11.41
CA SER A 48 -1.29 1.84 12.21
C SER A 48 -0.25 1.01 11.47
N LEU A 49 -0.49 0.67 10.20
CA LEU A 49 0.49 -0.06 9.39
C LEU A 49 1.83 0.66 9.29
N ARG A 50 1.81 2.00 9.16
CA ARG A 50 3.02 2.83 9.09
C ARG A 50 3.72 2.96 10.43
N HIS A 51 3.00 3.34 11.48
CA HIS A 51 3.59 3.70 12.77
C HIS A 51 3.93 2.47 13.62
N ASP A 52 3.06 1.45 13.61
CA ASP A 52 3.18 0.29 14.49
C ASP A 52 3.95 -0.85 13.81
N HIS A 53 3.93 -0.91 12.47
CA HIS A 53 4.51 -2.02 11.70
C HIS A 53 5.54 -1.58 10.62
N GLY A 54 5.79 -0.28 10.46
CA GLY A 54 6.80 0.27 9.55
C GLY A 54 6.44 0.22 8.05
N TRP A 55 5.22 -0.17 7.70
CA TRP A 55 4.80 -0.34 6.32
C TRP A 55 4.37 0.98 5.67
N GLU A 56 4.84 1.24 4.45
CA GLU A 56 4.20 2.23 3.58
C GLU A 56 3.31 1.53 2.58
N VAL A 57 2.04 1.90 2.64
CA VAL A 57 0.99 1.30 1.85
C VAL A 57 0.54 2.31 0.80
N LEU A 58 0.76 1.96 -0.46
CA LEU A 58 0.43 2.77 -1.61
C LEU A 58 -0.91 2.27 -2.20
N PRO A 59 -2.02 3.00 -1.99
CA PRO A 59 -3.29 2.62 -2.57
C PRO A 59 -3.27 2.85 -4.09
N ILE A 60 -3.80 1.90 -4.84
CA ILE A 60 -3.99 2.01 -6.28
C ILE A 60 -5.45 1.78 -6.65
N THR A 61 -6.05 2.72 -7.37
CA THR A 61 -7.44 2.61 -7.85
C THR A 61 -7.48 2.19 -9.31
N ALA A 62 -8.67 1.78 -9.79
CA ALA A 62 -8.89 1.53 -11.21
C ALA A 62 -8.54 2.74 -12.08
N SER A 63 -8.85 3.96 -11.61
CA SER A 63 -8.52 5.21 -12.31
C SER A 63 -7.01 5.43 -12.43
N ILE A 64 -6.25 5.16 -11.36
CA ILE A 64 -4.77 5.22 -11.39
C ILE A 64 -4.21 4.17 -12.34
N LEU A 65 -4.73 2.94 -12.31
CA LEU A 65 -4.30 1.89 -13.25
C LEU A 65 -4.52 2.27 -14.71
N ARG A 66 -5.64 2.93 -15.03
CA ARG A 66 -5.99 3.32 -16.41
C ARG A 66 -5.20 4.53 -16.90
N ALA A 67 -4.99 5.55 -16.07
CA ALA A 67 -4.48 6.85 -16.52
C ALA A 67 -3.23 7.35 -15.78
N GLY A 68 -2.88 6.77 -14.63
CA GLY A 68 -1.81 7.23 -13.75
C GLY A 68 -0.69 6.21 -13.49
N ARG A 69 -0.67 5.10 -14.24
CA ARG A 69 0.21 3.94 -13.96
C ARG A 69 1.68 4.32 -13.82
N ASP A 70 2.22 5.09 -14.75
CA ASP A 70 3.65 5.43 -14.74
C ASP A 70 4.01 6.35 -13.56
N GLY A 71 3.08 7.23 -13.17
CA GLY A 71 3.22 8.07 -11.97
C GLY A 71 3.23 7.23 -10.70
N PHE A 72 2.31 6.27 -10.61
CA PHE A 72 2.24 5.33 -9.49
C PHE A 72 3.51 4.47 -9.40
N LEU A 73 4.00 3.93 -10.52
CA LEU A 73 5.25 3.17 -10.54
C LEU A 73 6.42 4.01 -10.04
N ARG A 74 6.53 5.29 -10.42
CA ARG A 74 7.56 6.19 -9.87
C ARG A 74 7.46 6.34 -8.35
N GLN A 75 6.25 6.46 -7.81
CA GLN A 75 6.04 6.55 -6.35
C GLN A 75 6.46 5.24 -5.66
N ALA A 76 6.04 4.09 -6.18
CA ALA A 76 6.43 2.78 -5.65
C ALA A 76 7.95 2.56 -5.68
N MET A 77 8.60 2.93 -6.79
CA MET A 77 10.05 2.86 -6.94
C MET A 77 10.78 3.81 -5.98
N SER A 78 10.25 5.01 -5.73
CA SER A 78 10.79 5.94 -4.72
C SER A 78 10.69 5.34 -3.33
N ALA A 79 9.50 4.86 -2.94
CA ALA A 79 9.28 4.27 -1.62
C ALA A 79 10.19 3.04 -1.35
N LEU A 80 10.47 2.23 -2.38
CA LEU A 80 11.42 1.12 -2.30
C LEU A 80 12.86 1.62 -2.12
N ARG A 81 13.29 2.63 -2.89
CA ARG A 81 14.64 3.20 -2.82
C ARG A 81 14.91 3.92 -1.50
N ASP A 82 13.94 4.68 -1.00
CA ASP A 82 14.01 5.36 0.30
C ASP A 82 14.18 4.36 1.46
N ARG A 83 13.88 3.08 1.20
CA ARG A 83 14.03 1.96 2.12
C ARG A 83 15.14 0.98 1.74
N GLY A 84 16.05 1.37 0.86
CA GLY A 84 17.30 0.65 0.59
C GLY A 84 17.25 -0.36 -0.54
N TRP A 85 16.20 -0.39 -1.36
CA TRP A 85 16.20 -1.25 -2.55
C TRP A 85 17.19 -0.74 -3.61
N PRO A 86 18.14 -1.57 -4.10
CA PRO A 86 19.22 -1.13 -4.98
C PRO A 86 18.80 -0.89 -6.44
N GLY A 87 17.62 -1.35 -6.86
CA GLY A 87 17.15 -1.29 -8.24
C GLY A 87 17.17 -2.63 -8.98
#